data_AF-A0A7W7HUF3-F1
#
_entry.id   AF-A0A7W7HUF3-F1
#
_cell.length_a   1.000
_cell.length_b   1.000
_cell.length_c   1.000
_cell.angle_alpha   90.00
_cell.angle_beta   90.00
_cell.angle_gamma   90.00
#
_symmetry.space_group_name_H-M   'P 1'
#
loop_
_entity.id
_entity.type
_entity.pdbx_description
1 polymer ?
#
loop_
_entity_poly.entity_id
_entity_poly.type
_entity_poly.pdbx_seq_one_letter_code
_entity_poly.pdbx_strand_id
1 'polypeptide(L)' 'MTGLDEPAGIGDVRVWPWATPRGDFVALALSSPDGNALFEVPRSVLVRFLRRTYVVVPRGRESEHLDVDAAVNRLLAGR' A
#
# COMPACT_ATOMS: atom_id res chain seq x y z
N MET A 1 3.50 -2.48 8.26
CA MET A 1 2.31 -1.61 8.40
C MET A 1 2.74 -0.15 8.57
N THR A 2 3.93 0.21 8.08
CA THR A 2 4.61 1.48 8.33
C THR A 2 3.69 2.68 8.15
N GLY A 3 2.99 2.80 7.01
CA GLY A 3 2.05 3.90 6.73
C GLY A 3 0.82 4.03 7.64
N LEU A 4 0.48 2.99 8.41
CA LEU A 4 -0.56 3.09 9.44
C LEU A 4 -0.02 3.77 10.69
N ASP A 5 1.24 3.55 11.05
CA ASP A 5 1.74 3.91 12.37
C ASP A 5 2.71 5.10 12.31
N GLU A 6 3.32 5.34 11.16
CA GLU A 6 4.25 6.44 10.89
C GLU A 6 4.22 6.84 9.40
N PRO A 7 4.72 8.04 9.05
CA PRO A 7 4.85 8.43 7.64
C PRO A 7 5.75 7.48 6.85
N ALA A 8 5.31 7.04 5.68
CA ALA A 8 6.02 6.14 4.79
C ALA A 8 5.77 6.48 3.32
N GLY A 9 6.59 5.95 2.41
CA GLY A 9 6.40 6.13 0.98
C GLY A 9 7.53 5.56 0.13
N ILE A 10 7.20 5.21 -1.11
CA ILE A 10 8.15 4.74 -2.13
C ILE A 10 7.72 5.35 -3.47
N GLY A 11 8.66 5.98 -4.16
CA GLY A 11 8.40 6.67 -5.43
C GLY A 11 7.32 7.74 -5.28
N ASP A 12 6.31 7.63 -6.12
CA ASP A 12 5.20 8.59 -6.29
C ASP A 12 4.12 8.50 -5.21
N VAL A 13 4.29 7.61 -4.21
CA VAL A 13 3.28 7.33 -3.20
C VAL A 13 3.79 7.71 -1.81
N ARG A 14 2.97 8.46 -1.07
CA ARG A 14 3.19 8.81 0.33
C ARG A 14 1.96 8.45 1.16
N VAL A 15 2.17 7.89 2.35
CA VAL A 15 1.09 7.47 3.25
C VAL A 15 1.46 7.81 4.70
N TRP A 16 0.52 8.31 5.50
CA TRP A 16 0.78 8.65 6.89
C TRP A 16 -0.49 8.59 7.76
N PRO A 17 -0.35 8.39 9.09
CA PRO A 17 -1.47 8.50 10.03
C PRO A 17 -2.04 9.92 10.00
N TRP A 18 -3.36 10.05 9.98
CA TRP A 18 -4.04 11.34 9.89
C TRP A 18 -5.25 11.38 10.81
N ALA A 19 -5.12 12.07 11.95
CA ALA A 19 -6.22 12.29 12.87
C ALA A 19 -6.96 13.58 12.53
N THR A 20 -8.29 13.51 12.50
CA THR A 20 -9.17 14.67 12.23
C THR A 20 -10.26 14.76 13.30
N PRO A 21 -10.99 15.88 13.39
CA PRO A 21 -12.19 15.96 14.23
C PRO A 21 -13.27 14.90 13.89
N ARG A 22 -13.23 14.32 12.68
CA ARG A 22 -14.15 13.27 12.22
C ARG A 22 -13.69 11.86 12.63
N GLY A 23 -12.50 11.71 13.23
CA GLY A 23 -11.91 10.45 13.67
C GLY A 23 -10.54 10.16 13.05
N ASP A 24 -10.15 8.87 13.12
CA ASP A 24 -8.84 8.39 12.67
C ASP A 24 -8.86 7.95 11.21
N PHE A 25 -7.98 8.55 10.43
CA PHE A 25 -7.77 8.28 9.03
C PHE A 25 -6.31 7.95 8.75
N VAL A 26 -6.08 7.55 7.51
CA VAL A 26 -4.77 7.46 6.88
C VAL A 26 -4.85 8.32 5.64
N ALA A 27 -3.91 9.25 5.51
CA ALA A 27 -3.77 10.05 4.32
C ALA A 27 -2.89 9.32 3.30
N LEU A 28 -3.29 9.35 2.03
CA LEU A 28 -2.55 8.78 0.90
C LEU A 28 -2.40 9.88 -0.16
N ALA A 29 -1.16 10.25 -0.46
CA ALA A 29 -0.85 11.16 -1.55
C ALA A 29 -0.21 10.40 -2.72
N LEU A 30 -0.66 10.75 -3.92
CA LEU A 30 -0.10 10.30 -5.19
C LEU A 30 0.43 11.52 -5.95
N SER A 31 1.65 11.42 -6.45
CA SER A 31 2.32 12.46 -7.23
C SER A 31 2.64 11.95 -8.62
N SER A 32 2.36 12.73 -9.65
CA SER A 32 2.81 12.47 -11.01
C SER A 32 3.21 13.78 -11.69
N PRO A 33 3.87 13.74 -12.86
CA PRO A 33 4.18 14.95 -13.63
C PRO A 33 2.95 15.81 -13.94
N ASP A 34 1.78 15.16 -14.07
CA ASP A 34 0.52 15.82 -14.42
C ASP A 34 -0.23 16.37 -13.20
N GLY A 35 0.21 16.07 -11.96
CA GLY A 35 -0.36 16.66 -10.75
C GLY A 35 -0.26 15.79 -9.50
N ASN A 36 -0.95 16.24 -8.45
CA ASN A 36 -0.99 15.57 -7.16
C ASN A 36 -2.45 15.28 -6.73
N ALA A 37 -2.66 14.14 -6.09
CA ALA A 37 -3.94 13.76 -5.50
C ALA A 37 -3.74 13.37 -4.02
N LEU A 38 -4.67 13.79 -3.16
CA LEU A 38 -4.68 13.45 -1.73
C LEU A 38 -6.01 12.79 -1.37
N PHE A 39 -5.92 11.63 -0.73
CA PHE A 39 -7.06 10.85 -0.27
C PHE A 39 -7.02 10.67 1.25
N GLU A 40 -8.19 10.67 1.88
CA GLU A 40 -8.36 10.26 3.27
C GLU A 40 -9.11 8.93 3.31
N VAL A 41 -8.53 7.94 3.99
CA VAL A 41 -9.12 6.61 4.14
C VAL A 41 -9.37 6.33 5.62
N PRO A 42 -10.58 5.94 6.04
CA PRO A 42 -10.84 5.59 7.44
C PRO A 42 -9.88 4.48 7.90
N ARG A 43 -9.15 4.73 9.00
CA ARG A 43 -8.12 3.80 9.50
C ARG A 43 -8.69 2.41 9.76
N SER A 44 -9.88 2.34 10.36
CA SER A 44 -10.56 1.09 10.71
C SER A 44 -10.88 0.23 9.49
N VAL A 45 -11.30 0.85 8.39
CA VAL A 45 -11.60 0.17 7.11
C VAL A 45 -10.32 -0.40 6.52
N LEU A 46 -9.26 0.40 6.46
CA LEU A 46 -7.96 -0.03 5.92
C LEU A 46 -7.34 -1.17 6.75
N VAL A 47 -7.36 -1.06 8.08
CA VAL A 47 -6.89 -2.13 8.99
C VAL A 47 -7.69 -3.42 8.80
N ARG A 48 -9.02 -3.34 8.69
CA ARG A 48 -9.87 -4.50 8.47
C ARG A 48 -9.55 -5.18 7.15
N PHE A 49 -9.34 -4.41 6.09
CA PHE A 49 -8.95 -4.93 4.78
C PHE A 49 -7.60 -5.66 4.86
N LEU A 50 -6.56 -5.01 5.39
CA LEU A 50 -5.22 -5.59 5.52
C LEU A 50 -5.20 -6.86 6.38
N ARG A 51 -5.99 -6.91 7.46
CA ARG A 51 -6.13 -8.14 8.25
C ARG A 51 -6.67 -9.31 7.43
N ARG A 52 -7.65 -9.06 6.56
CA ARG A 52 -8.20 -10.10 5.67
C ARG A 52 -7.19 -10.56 4.64
N THR A 53 -6.38 -9.66 4.07
CA THR A 53 -5.33 -10.05 3.12
C THR A 53 -4.29 -10.94 3.78
N TYR A 54 -3.89 -10.62 5.02
CA TYR A 54 -2.91 -11.42 5.76
C TYR A 54 -3.42 -12.79 6.23
N VAL A 55 -4.74 -12.99 6.33
CA VAL A 55 -5.31 -14.33 6.56
C VAL A 55 -5.15 -15.20 5.32
N VAL A 56 -5.26 -14.64 4.12
CA VAL A 56 -5.16 -15.37 2.86
C VAL A 56 -3.70 -15.59 2.47
N VAL A 57 -2.88 -14.56 2.56
CA VAL A 57 -1.44 -14.61 2.31
C VAL A 57 -0.71 -13.98 3.49
N PRO A 58 -0.16 -14.79 4.41
CA PRO A 58 0.62 -14.29 5.52
C PRO A 58 1.81 -13.46 5.03
N ARG A 59 2.14 -12.41 5.78
CA ARG A 59 3.30 -11.56 5.44
C ARG A 59 4.59 -12.39 5.43
N GLY A 60 5.41 -12.23 4.41
CA GLY A 60 6.62 -13.02 4.19
C GLY A 60 6.40 -14.32 3.41
N ARG A 61 5.16 -14.68 3.08
CA ARG A 61 4.82 -15.87 2.26
C ARG A 61 4.24 -15.51 0.90
N GLU A 62 4.43 -14.27 0.48
CA GLU A 62 3.91 -13.79 -0.80
C GLU A 62 4.48 -14.61 -1.98
N SER A 63 5.76 -15.00 -1.91
CA SER A 63 6.44 -15.79 -2.95
C SER A 63 5.88 -17.21 -3.13
N GLU A 64 5.18 -17.76 -2.14
CA GLU A 64 4.52 -19.07 -2.25
C GLU A 64 3.33 -19.02 -3.24
N HIS A 65 2.78 -17.82 -3.48
CA HIS A 65 1.62 -17.60 -4.35
C HIS A 65 1.97 -16.88 -5.65
N LEU A 66 3.12 -16.22 -5.72
CA LEU A 66 3.60 -15.53 -6.91
C LEU A 66 5.13 -15.63 -6.99
N ASP A 67 5.62 -16.36 -7.99
CA ASP A 67 7.04 -16.32 -8.34
C ASP A 67 7.34 -15.01 -9.10
N VAL A 68 7.72 -13.99 -8.33
CA VAL A 68 8.01 -12.65 -8.83
C VAL A 68 9.19 -12.67 -9.80
N ASP A 69 10.22 -13.48 -9.53
CA ASP A 69 11.40 -13.57 -10.38
C ASP A 69 11.04 -14.20 -11.72
N ALA A 70 10.24 -15.26 -11.73
CA ALA A 70 9.75 -15.85 -12.97
C ALA A 70 8.85 -14.88 -13.76
N ALA A 71 8.02 -14.08 -13.07
CA ALA A 71 7.16 -13.08 -13.72
C ALA A 71 7.98 -11.94 -14.36
N VAL A 72 8.98 -11.41 -13.64
CA VAL A 72 9.88 -10.37 -14.15
C VAL A 72 10.72 -10.90 -15.31
N ASN A 73 11.26 -12.12 -15.19
CA ASN A 73 12.00 -12.76 -16.28
C ASN A 73 11.15 -12.91 -17.54
N ARG A 74 9.85 -13.24 -17.41
CA ARG A 74 8.93 -13.26 -18.56
C ARG A 74 8.73 -11.89 -19.21
N LEU A 75 8.64 -10.82 -18.43
CA LEU A 75 8.53 -9.45 -18.96
C LEU A 75 9.81 -9.01 -19.69
N LEU A 76 10.97 -9.40 -19.18
CA LEU A 76 12.28 -9.05 -19.75
C LEU A 76 12.68 -9.93 -20.94
N ALA A 77 12.22 -11.18 -20.99
CA ALA A 77 12.47 -12.11 -22.10
C ALA A 77 11.62 -11.83 -23.35
N GLY A 78 10.63 -10.94 -23.25
CA GLY A 78 9.81 -10.44 -24.37
C GLY A 78 10.41 -9.22 -25.08
N ARG A 79 11.72 -8.99 -24.95
CA ARG A 79 12.51 -7.97 -25.65
C ARG A 79 13.55 -8.61 -26.56
#